data_AF-N2ITU9-F1
#
_entry.id   AF-N2ITU9-F1
#
_cell.length_a   1.000
_cell.length_b   1.000
_cell.length_c   1.000
_cell.angle_alpha   90.00
_cell.angle_beta   90.00
_cell.angle_gamma   90.00
#
_symmetry.space_group_name_H-M   'P 1'
#
loop_
_entity.id
_entity.type
_entity.pdbx_description
1 polymer ?
#
loop_
_entity_poly.entity_id
_entity_poly.type
_entity_poly.pdbx_seq_one_letter_code
_entity_poly.pdbx_strand_id
1 'polypeptide(L)'
;MQAMPRIGVALYENGSPFSRDGNVACEFRKQPFAFSSASELPGQTLWVTNVNLSSLIDAGLHRNPKIAHDGYYRTRIAQMSVELGLDNLPVEQRAAILSEILGDAAEMARLQLGLTQYPSYGLAQAVGQLHGPIEPPAGSAVARVAEQACQRYTACERDKTFKNPEIFDFWFPRFAYADDLLELPKPIDGNLKTVPPHMLPSMGQNVGELVDWATQNQLPLFARIKIQGLEETVGKLMNYGAGAQEINRSTDSGTGNYQARNMREWASLPELDMLSQVGDISVLQVAIAEGWSGKGLHLYHSRLSSISYAYGLVAENLWVGLTRQSNPSGRVARTLSTAWLQAIDRMRCLRVAERLHNLGMEIIHYGNGRIRVACPISVRALIPQIALEEGLLYPACLEGLTPYRTQSNNPTHVFQHLLNERDHGRIIRVDLAALKELEASVHALK
;
A
#
# COMPACT_ATOMS: atom_id res chain seq x y z
N MET A 1 8.49 -24.76 -24.78
CA MET A 1 8.31 -23.70 -23.76
C MET A 1 7.93 -22.42 -24.48
N GLN A 2 6.76 -21.84 -24.21
CA GLN A 2 6.44 -20.50 -24.73
C GLN A 2 7.42 -19.50 -24.10
N ALA A 3 7.97 -18.61 -24.92
CA ALA A 3 8.79 -17.51 -24.41
C ALA A 3 7.95 -16.67 -23.46
N MET A 4 8.51 -16.35 -22.29
CA MET A 4 7.83 -15.55 -21.28
C MET A 4 7.51 -14.17 -21.87
N PRO A 5 6.29 -13.64 -21.66
CA PRO A 5 5.94 -12.32 -22.14
C PRO A 5 6.89 -11.28 -21.54
N ARG A 6 7.25 -10.27 -22.33
CA ARG A 6 8.10 -9.15 -21.89
C ARG A 6 7.26 -8.14 -21.10
N ILE A 7 7.92 -7.19 -20.45
CA ILE A 7 7.27 -6.04 -19.81
C ILE A 7 7.56 -4.77 -20.63
N GLY A 8 6.58 -3.89 -20.71
CA GLY A 8 6.73 -2.55 -21.25
C GLY A 8 5.81 -1.56 -20.55
N VAL A 9 6.07 -0.28 -20.81
CA VAL A 9 5.24 0.83 -20.35
C VAL A 9 4.64 1.52 -21.56
N ALA A 10 3.34 1.82 -21.50
CA ALA A 10 2.63 2.57 -22.54
C ALA A 10 1.97 3.80 -21.90
N LEU A 11 2.53 4.98 -22.15
CA LEU A 11 2.01 6.24 -21.66
C LEU A 11 1.07 6.83 -22.71
N TYR A 12 -0.21 6.90 -22.35
CA TYR A 12 -1.21 7.61 -23.12
C TYR A 12 -1.18 9.10 -22.77
N GLU A 13 -1.27 9.94 -23.79
CA GLU A 13 -1.39 11.39 -23.61
C GLU A 13 -2.64 11.70 -22.77
N ASN A 14 -2.52 12.59 -21.79
CA ASN A 14 -3.56 12.91 -20.80
C ASN A 14 -4.12 11.72 -19.99
N GLY A 15 -3.48 10.55 -20.02
CA GLY A 15 -3.93 9.35 -19.30
C GLY A 15 -5.25 8.77 -19.83
N SER A 16 -5.62 9.06 -21.08
CA SER A 16 -6.84 8.58 -21.71
C SER A 16 -6.54 7.47 -22.74
N PRO A 17 -7.21 6.31 -22.68
CA PRO A 17 -7.01 5.24 -23.65
C PRO A 17 -7.54 5.58 -25.06
N PHE A 18 -8.28 6.69 -25.18
CA PHE A 18 -8.81 7.20 -26.44
C PHE A 18 -7.88 8.18 -27.14
N SER A 19 -6.78 8.59 -26.49
CA SER A 19 -5.77 9.46 -27.09
C SER A 19 -5.12 8.81 -28.30
N ARG A 20 -5.05 9.54 -29.42
CA ARG A 20 -4.49 9.06 -30.70
C ARG A 20 -3.10 9.60 -30.99
N ASP A 21 -2.77 10.76 -30.43
CA ASP A 21 -1.51 11.46 -30.64
C ASP A 21 -0.78 11.66 -29.31
N GLY A 22 0.54 11.81 -29.37
CA GLY A 22 1.38 12.07 -28.18
C GLY A 22 1.63 10.85 -27.29
N ASN A 23 1.07 9.68 -27.60
CA ASN A 23 1.33 8.49 -26.79
C ASN A 23 2.71 7.90 -27.11
N VAL A 24 3.40 7.42 -26.07
CA VAL A 24 4.72 6.79 -26.20
C VAL A 24 4.78 5.50 -25.39
N ALA A 25 5.35 4.46 -26.01
CA ALA A 25 5.57 3.17 -25.41
C ALA A 25 7.06 2.84 -25.38
N CYS A 26 7.51 2.14 -24.33
CA CYS A 26 8.87 1.63 -24.22
C CYS A 26 8.84 0.23 -23.63
N GLU A 27 9.38 -0.75 -24.36
CA GLU A 27 9.62 -2.09 -23.83
C GLU A 27 10.88 -2.09 -22.97
N PHE A 28 10.91 -2.91 -21.93
CA PHE A 28 12.07 -3.06 -21.05
C PHE A 28 13.35 -3.36 -21.86
N ARG A 29 14.43 -2.63 -21.59
CA ARG A 29 15.74 -2.69 -22.30
C ARG A 29 15.69 -2.28 -23.77
N LYS A 30 14.67 -1.54 -24.20
CA LYS A 30 14.54 -1.03 -25.58
C LYS A 30 14.43 0.48 -25.64
N GLN A 31 14.33 0.98 -26.87
CA GLN A 31 14.10 2.40 -27.15
C GLN A 31 12.60 2.71 -27.19
N PRO A 32 12.20 3.93 -26.75
CA PRO A 32 10.82 4.37 -26.83
C PRO A 32 10.38 4.55 -28.28
N PHE A 33 9.08 4.35 -28.53
CA PHE A 33 8.44 4.54 -29.82
C PHE A 33 7.03 5.11 -29.66
N ALA A 34 6.59 5.90 -30.63
CA ALA A 34 5.23 6.45 -30.65
C ALA A 34 4.21 5.38 -31.04
N PHE A 35 2.98 5.50 -30.53
CA PHE A 35 1.87 4.63 -30.93
C PHE A 35 0.54 5.40 -30.91
N SER A 36 -0.40 5.01 -31.76
CA SER A 36 -1.72 5.67 -31.89
C SER A 36 -2.86 4.83 -31.33
N SER A 37 -2.61 3.53 -31.10
CA SER A 37 -3.61 2.57 -30.66
C SER A 37 -3.00 1.37 -29.94
N ALA A 38 -3.77 0.74 -29.05
CA ALA A 38 -3.34 -0.49 -28.37
C ALA A 38 -3.06 -1.66 -29.33
N SER A 39 -3.57 -1.62 -30.56
CA SER A 39 -3.28 -2.61 -31.61
C SER A 39 -1.85 -2.54 -32.12
N GLU A 40 -1.21 -1.37 -32.11
CA GLU A 40 0.18 -1.17 -32.55
C GLU A 40 1.20 -1.70 -31.53
N LEU A 41 0.79 -1.88 -30.27
CA LEU A 41 1.64 -2.40 -29.22
C LEU A 41 2.00 -3.88 -29.47
N PRO A 42 3.28 -4.27 -29.42
CA PRO A 42 3.72 -5.66 -29.56
C PRO A 42 2.94 -6.65 -28.67
N GLY A 43 2.48 -7.75 -29.28
CA GLY A 43 1.59 -8.73 -28.63
C GLY A 43 2.26 -9.66 -27.61
N GLN A 44 3.60 -9.74 -27.61
CA GLN A 44 4.38 -10.56 -26.67
C GLN A 44 4.82 -9.78 -25.42
N THR A 45 4.28 -8.59 -25.21
CA THR A 45 4.67 -7.68 -24.13
C THR A 45 3.44 -7.29 -23.32
N LEU A 46 3.51 -7.41 -22.00
CA LEU A 46 2.54 -6.86 -21.08
C LEU A 46 2.84 -5.37 -20.88
N TRP A 47 1.93 -4.52 -21.34
CA TRP A 47 2.03 -3.07 -21.31
C TRP A 47 1.34 -2.49 -20.08
N VAL A 48 2.11 -2.01 -19.13
CA VAL A 48 1.59 -1.25 -17.98
C VAL A 48 1.34 0.18 -18.43
N THR A 49 0.10 0.65 -18.27
CA THR A 49 -0.33 1.95 -18.79
C THR A 49 -0.43 3.00 -17.69
N ASN A 50 -0.47 4.29 -18.03
CA ASN A 50 -0.87 5.36 -17.10
C ASN A 50 -2.40 5.55 -17.02
N VAL A 51 -3.18 4.60 -17.56
CA VAL A 51 -4.64 4.66 -17.61
C VAL A 51 -5.25 3.88 -16.44
N ASN A 52 -6.22 4.48 -15.76
CA ASN A 52 -6.92 3.83 -14.66
C ASN A 52 -7.84 2.70 -15.16
N LEU A 53 -8.17 1.76 -14.26
CA LEU A 53 -8.97 0.58 -14.62
C LEU A 53 -10.36 0.93 -15.18
N SER A 54 -11.04 1.96 -14.64
CA SER A 54 -12.36 2.38 -15.15
C SER A 54 -12.29 2.82 -16.61
N SER A 55 -11.33 3.68 -16.95
CA SER A 55 -11.16 4.14 -18.33
C SER A 55 -10.78 3.01 -19.28
N LEU A 56 -10.00 2.02 -18.83
CA LEU A 56 -9.75 0.80 -19.62
C LEU A 56 -11.00 -0.08 -19.79
N ILE A 57 -11.90 -0.10 -18.81
CA ILE A 57 -13.19 -0.78 -18.92
C ILE A 57 -14.04 -0.09 -19.98
N ASP A 58 -14.16 1.23 -19.90
CA ASP A 58 -14.93 2.06 -20.84
C ASP A 58 -14.40 1.92 -22.28
N ALA A 59 -13.08 1.80 -22.44
CA ALA A 59 -12.45 1.57 -23.73
C ALA A 59 -12.46 0.10 -24.21
N GLY A 60 -13.00 -0.84 -23.42
CA GLY A 60 -13.00 -2.27 -23.73
C GLY A 60 -11.62 -2.94 -23.68
N LEU A 61 -10.58 -2.24 -23.22
CA LEU A 61 -9.20 -2.72 -23.17
C LEU A 61 -8.90 -3.59 -21.95
N HIS A 62 -9.73 -3.54 -20.90
CA HIS A 62 -9.54 -4.33 -19.67
C HIS A 62 -9.51 -5.85 -19.87
N ARG A 63 -10.07 -6.37 -20.98
CA ARG A 63 -10.06 -7.80 -21.33
C ARG A 63 -8.82 -8.19 -22.14
N ASN A 64 -8.02 -7.23 -22.57
CA ASN A 64 -6.84 -7.50 -23.38
C ASN A 64 -5.70 -7.99 -22.46
N PRO A 65 -5.25 -9.25 -22.56
CA PRO A 65 -4.26 -9.81 -21.64
C PRO A 65 -2.89 -9.12 -21.72
N LYS A 66 -2.62 -8.36 -22.79
CA LYS A 66 -1.38 -7.60 -22.96
C LYS A 66 -1.44 -6.19 -22.36
N ILE A 67 -2.57 -5.74 -21.84
CA ILE A 67 -2.76 -4.37 -21.30
C ILE A 67 -3.02 -4.44 -19.80
N ALA A 68 -2.20 -3.74 -19.03
CA ALA A 68 -2.34 -3.58 -17.60
C ALA A 68 -2.67 -2.12 -17.23
N HIS A 69 -3.50 -1.95 -16.21
CA HIS A 69 -3.88 -0.64 -15.68
C HIS A 69 -2.75 -0.01 -14.84
N ASP A 70 -2.89 1.29 -14.57
CA ASP A 70 -1.92 2.11 -13.82
C ASP A 70 -1.48 1.59 -12.45
N GLY A 71 -2.38 0.89 -11.77
CA GLY A 71 -2.18 0.30 -10.45
C GLY A 71 -1.64 -1.13 -10.45
N TYR A 72 -1.09 -1.63 -11.57
CA TYR A 72 -0.55 -2.99 -11.68
C TYR A 72 0.43 -3.35 -10.56
N TYR A 73 1.34 -2.42 -10.23
CA TYR A 73 2.32 -2.53 -9.14
C TYR A 73 1.82 -1.91 -7.83
N ARG A 74 0.50 -1.79 -7.62
CA ARG A 74 -0.15 -1.13 -6.46
C ARG A 74 0.09 0.37 -6.36
N THR A 75 1.34 0.82 -6.48
CA THR A 75 1.71 2.22 -6.70
C THR A 75 1.39 2.60 -8.15
N ARG A 76 0.69 3.71 -8.36
CA ARG A 76 0.24 4.14 -9.70
C ARG A 76 1.36 4.81 -10.49
N ILE A 77 1.36 4.70 -11.82
CA ILE A 77 2.34 5.38 -12.70
C ILE A 77 2.43 6.89 -12.41
N ALA A 78 1.29 7.57 -12.25
CA ALA A 78 1.28 8.99 -11.90
C ALA A 78 1.98 9.26 -10.56
N GLN A 79 1.75 8.39 -9.57
CA GLN A 79 2.41 8.49 -8.27
C GLN A 79 3.92 8.26 -8.38
N MET A 80 4.35 7.26 -9.17
CA MET A 80 5.78 7.02 -9.41
C MET A 80 6.45 8.22 -10.08
N SER A 81 5.74 8.89 -10.99
CA SER A 81 6.24 10.08 -11.70
C SER A 81 6.49 11.22 -10.72
N VAL A 82 5.58 11.44 -9.78
CA VAL A 82 5.72 12.42 -8.68
C VAL A 82 6.90 12.06 -7.76
N GLU A 83 6.99 10.80 -7.33
CA GLU A 83 8.04 10.34 -6.42
C GLU A 83 9.44 10.45 -7.02
N LEU A 84 9.60 10.11 -8.30
CA LEU A 84 10.86 10.13 -9.04
C LEU A 84 11.15 11.49 -9.71
N GLY A 85 10.24 12.46 -9.61
CA GLY A 85 10.40 13.79 -10.21
C GLY A 85 10.42 13.77 -11.75
N LEU A 86 9.62 12.90 -12.37
CA LEU A 86 9.60 12.68 -13.82
C LEU A 86 8.71 13.67 -14.57
N ASP A 87 7.83 14.40 -13.89
CA ASP A 87 6.76 15.18 -14.54
C ASP A 87 7.27 16.26 -15.52
N ASN A 88 8.48 16.77 -15.30
CA ASN A 88 9.11 17.79 -16.15
C ASN A 88 9.93 17.20 -17.31
N LEU A 89 10.00 15.86 -17.44
CA LEU A 89 10.76 15.20 -18.50
C LEU A 89 9.89 14.96 -19.75
N PRO A 90 10.48 14.94 -20.96
CA PRO A 90 9.81 14.49 -22.17
C PRO A 90 9.17 13.10 -21.99
N VAL A 91 8.02 12.86 -22.61
CA VAL A 91 7.24 11.62 -22.45
C VAL A 91 8.05 10.36 -22.85
N GLU A 92 8.95 10.49 -23.82
CA GLU A 92 9.87 9.43 -24.24
C GLU A 92 10.85 9.05 -23.13
N GLN A 93 11.41 10.04 -22.44
CA GLN A 93 12.32 9.80 -21.32
C GLN A 93 11.57 9.20 -20.13
N ARG A 94 10.35 9.69 -19.85
CA ARG A 94 9.48 9.12 -18.81
C ARG A 94 9.18 7.65 -19.10
N ALA A 95 8.77 7.32 -20.33
CA ALA A 95 8.48 5.95 -20.74
C ALA A 95 9.72 5.04 -20.62
N ALA A 96 10.89 5.53 -21.05
CA ALA A 96 12.15 4.79 -20.95
C ALA A 96 12.52 4.49 -19.48
N ILE A 97 12.56 5.51 -18.62
CA ILE A 97 12.90 5.34 -17.19
C ILE A 97 11.92 4.39 -16.50
N LEU A 98 10.61 4.59 -16.69
CA LEU A 98 9.59 3.73 -16.09
C LEU A 98 9.70 2.29 -16.62
N SER A 99 10.00 2.09 -17.90
CA SER A 99 10.16 0.74 -18.46
C SER A 99 11.32 -0.03 -17.85
N GLU A 100 12.42 0.65 -17.52
CA GLU A 100 13.57 0.05 -16.83
C GLU A 100 13.20 -0.34 -15.40
N ILE A 101 12.66 0.60 -14.61
CA ILE A 101 12.29 0.35 -13.21
C ILE A 101 11.22 -0.74 -13.10
N LEU A 102 10.18 -0.68 -13.93
CA LEU A 102 9.09 -1.65 -13.87
C LEU A 102 9.47 -3.00 -14.48
N GLY A 103 10.38 -3.04 -15.46
CA GLY A 103 10.94 -4.29 -15.96
C GLY A 103 11.79 -4.99 -14.90
N ASP A 104 12.66 -4.24 -14.20
CA ASP A 104 13.45 -4.77 -13.09
C ASP A 104 12.54 -5.26 -11.94
N ALA A 105 11.49 -4.51 -11.60
CA ALA A 105 10.51 -4.93 -10.60
C ALA A 105 9.78 -6.22 -10.99
N ALA A 106 9.44 -6.39 -12.27
CA ALA A 106 8.79 -7.60 -12.76
C ALA A 106 9.69 -8.83 -12.67
N GLU A 107 10.95 -8.72 -13.09
CA GLU A 107 11.92 -9.81 -13.00
C GLU A 107 12.22 -10.17 -11.55
N MET A 108 12.35 -9.18 -10.67
CA MET A 108 12.49 -9.41 -9.23
C MET A 108 11.26 -10.13 -8.65
N ALA A 109 10.04 -9.69 -9.00
CA ALA A 109 8.81 -10.36 -8.59
C ALA A 109 8.74 -11.80 -9.09
N ARG A 110 9.17 -12.04 -10.33
CA ARG A 110 9.24 -13.37 -10.94
C ARG A 110 10.16 -14.29 -10.15
N LEU A 111 11.36 -13.83 -9.79
CA LEU A 111 12.32 -14.59 -9.01
C LEU A 111 11.82 -14.84 -7.58
N GLN A 112 11.28 -13.80 -6.95
CA GLN A 112 10.78 -13.83 -5.57
C GLN A 112 9.59 -14.78 -5.38
N LEU A 113 8.68 -14.84 -6.35
CA LEU A 113 7.44 -15.62 -6.26
C LEU A 113 7.48 -16.90 -7.11
N GLY A 114 8.57 -17.15 -7.84
CA GLY A 114 8.67 -18.28 -8.77
C GLY A 114 7.67 -18.20 -9.93
N LEU A 115 7.34 -17.00 -10.42
CA LEU A 115 6.35 -16.84 -11.49
C LEU A 115 6.89 -17.40 -12.81
N THR A 116 6.02 -18.09 -13.54
CA THR A 116 6.30 -18.58 -14.90
C THR A 116 5.71 -17.66 -15.98
N GLN A 117 4.80 -16.77 -15.58
CA GLN A 117 4.16 -15.77 -16.42
C GLN A 117 3.82 -14.54 -15.58
N TYR A 118 3.77 -13.37 -16.21
CA TYR A 118 3.34 -12.15 -15.55
C TYR A 118 1.81 -12.18 -15.32
N PRO A 119 1.34 -11.87 -14.10
CA PRO A 119 -0.09 -11.90 -13.80
C PRO A 119 -0.82 -10.79 -14.57
N SER A 120 -2.05 -11.04 -15.03
CA SER A 120 -2.79 -10.05 -15.85
C SER A 120 -3.44 -8.93 -15.02
N TYR A 121 -3.76 -9.17 -13.76
CA TYR A 121 -4.58 -8.28 -12.93
C TYR A 121 -3.79 -7.52 -11.85
N GLY A 122 -2.46 -7.57 -11.90
CA GLY A 122 -1.57 -6.87 -10.97
C GLY A 122 -0.88 -7.79 -9.97
N LEU A 123 0.25 -7.29 -9.45
CA LEU A 123 1.18 -8.09 -8.67
C LEU A 123 0.63 -8.45 -7.29
N ALA A 124 0.05 -7.49 -6.55
CA ALA A 124 -0.56 -7.80 -5.25
C ALA A 124 -1.69 -8.84 -5.35
N GLN A 125 -2.46 -8.84 -6.44
CA GLN A 125 -3.49 -9.84 -6.66
C GLN A 125 -2.90 -11.23 -6.93
N ALA A 126 -1.81 -11.31 -7.68
CA ALA A 126 -1.09 -12.57 -7.88
C ALA A 126 -0.53 -13.13 -6.58
N VAL A 127 0.04 -12.27 -5.74
CA VAL A 127 0.47 -12.66 -4.38
C VAL A 127 -0.71 -13.19 -3.58
N GLY A 128 -1.86 -12.52 -3.62
CA GLY A 128 -3.09 -13.01 -2.98
C GLY A 128 -3.50 -14.39 -3.48
N GLN A 129 -3.48 -14.62 -4.79
CA GLN A 129 -3.81 -15.94 -5.36
C GLN A 129 -2.85 -17.06 -4.91
N LEU A 130 -1.57 -16.74 -4.74
CA LEU A 130 -0.53 -17.71 -4.36
C LEU A 130 -0.46 -17.94 -2.83
N HIS A 131 -0.67 -16.89 -2.04
CA HIS A 131 -0.32 -16.85 -0.61
C HIS A 131 -1.38 -16.18 0.27
N GLY A 132 -2.44 -15.64 -0.32
CA GLY A 132 -3.51 -14.97 0.38
C GLY A 132 -4.34 -15.93 1.23
N PRO A 133 -5.03 -15.41 2.27
CA PRO A 133 -5.82 -16.24 3.14
C PRO A 133 -7.09 -16.75 2.46
N ILE A 134 -7.57 -17.89 2.95
CA ILE A 134 -8.90 -18.41 2.63
C ILE A 134 -9.89 -17.73 3.56
N GLU A 135 -10.97 -17.18 3.02
CA GLU A 135 -11.99 -16.54 3.85
C GLU A 135 -12.74 -17.57 4.71
N PRO A 136 -13.07 -17.20 5.96
CA PRO A 136 -13.94 -18.03 6.79
C PRO A 136 -15.34 -18.16 6.16
N PRO A 137 -16.10 -19.21 6.51
CA PRO A 137 -17.45 -19.41 5.97
C PRO A 137 -18.34 -18.18 6.17
N ALA A 138 -19.09 -17.81 5.14
CA ALA A 138 -20.01 -16.67 5.19
C ALA A 138 -20.99 -16.83 6.36
N GLY A 139 -21.17 -15.76 7.14
CA GLY A 139 -22.04 -15.76 8.32
C GLY A 139 -21.44 -16.43 9.57
N SER A 140 -20.21 -16.96 9.52
CA SER A 140 -19.50 -17.39 10.72
C SER A 140 -19.19 -16.21 11.67
N ALA A 141 -18.90 -16.50 12.94
CA ALA A 141 -18.48 -15.47 13.89
C ALA A 141 -17.18 -14.79 13.45
N VAL A 142 -16.22 -15.57 12.92
CA VAL A 142 -14.96 -15.09 12.38
C VAL A 142 -15.19 -14.11 11.23
N ALA A 143 -16.03 -14.49 10.25
CA ALA A 143 -16.35 -13.64 9.11
C ALA A 143 -16.94 -12.29 9.54
N ARG A 144 -17.88 -12.29 10.51
CA ARG A 144 -18.50 -11.06 11.02
C ARG A 144 -17.50 -10.14 11.72
N VAL A 145 -16.67 -10.69 12.62
CA VAL A 145 -15.65 -9.91 13.33
C VAL A 145 -14.63 -9.35 12.35
N ALA A 146 -14.15 -10.18 11.40
CA ALA A 146 -13.21 -9.74 10.39
C ALA A 146 -13.77 -8.62 9.50
N GLU A 147 -15.00 -8.77 9.01
CA GLU A 147 -15.68 -7.76 8.20
C GLU A 147 -15.85 -6.43 8.95
N GLN A 148 -16.27 -6.49 10.22
CA GLN A 148 -16.48 -5.30 11.05
C GLN A 148 -15.19 -4.72 11.64
N ALA A 149 -14.05 -5.39 11.50
CA ALA A 149 -12.74 -4.90 11.91
C ALA A 149 -11.88 -4.40 10.74
N CYS A 150 -12.10 -4.92 9.53
CA CYS A 150 -11.32 -4.57 8.34
C CYS A 150 -11.52 -3.12 7.90
N GLN A 151 -10.41 -2.41 7.71
CA GLN A 151 -10.39 -1.10 7.07
C GLN A 151 -9.01 -0.87 6.46
N ARG A 152 -8.96 -0.73 5.13
CA ARG A 152 -7.70 -0.66 4.39
C ARG A 152 -6.98 0.68 4.50
N TYR A 153 -7.72 1.77 4.59
CA TYR A 153 -7.20 3.13 4.68
C TYR A 153 -8.22 4.01 5.40
N THR A 154 -7.76 5.15 5.89
CA THR A 154 -8.61 6.15 6.55
C THR A 154 -8.60 7.42 5.73
N ALA A 155 -9.78 7.92 5.36
CA ALA A 155 -9.96 9.28 4.86
C ALA A 155 -10.30 10.20 6.04
N CYS A 156 -9.51 11.24 6.23
CA CYS A 156 -9.61 12.11 7.39
C CYS A 156 -10.68 13.18 7.20
N GLU A 157 -11.27 13.64 8.30
CA GLU A 157 -12.03 14.88 8.31
C GLU A 157 -11.08 16.06 8.08
N ARG A 158 -11.56 17.08 7.37
CA ARG A 158 -10.75 18.22 6.90
C ARG A 158 -11.39 19.52 7.30
N ASP A 159 -10.62 20.35 8.00
CA ASP A 159 -11.07 21.64 8.54
C ASP A 159 -10.33 22.83 7.92
N LYS A 160 -9.16 22.59 7.30
CA LYS A 160 -8.23 23.63 6.88
C LYS A 160 -8.24 23.74 5.37
N THR A 161 -8.87 24.77 4.86
CA THR A 161 -8.70 25.14 3.44
C THR A 161 -7.47 26.03 3.28
N PHE A 162 -6.39 25.47 2.75
CA PHE A 162 -5.21 26.25 2.39
C PHE A 162 -5.37 26.88 1.01
N LYS A 163 -4.81 28.08 0.83
CA LYS A 163 -4.67 28.69 -0.48
C LYS A 163 -3.44 28.10 -1.17
N ASN A 164 -3.65 27.43 -2.31
CA ASN A 164 -2.59 26.80 -3.12
C ASN A 164 -1.67 25.83 -2.33
N PRO A 165 -2.20 24.83 -1.59
CA PRO A 165 -1.37 23.84 -0.94
C PRO A 165 -0.68 22.95 -1.96
N GLU A 166 0.52 22.49 -1.62
CA GLU A 166 1.13 21.35 -2.32
C GLU A 166 0.53 20.06 -1.77
N ILE A 167 -0.02 19.23 -2.64
CA ILE A 167 -0.61 17.94 -2.26
C ILE A 167 0.34 16.84 -2.69
N PHE A 168 0.80 16.06 -1.71
CA PHE A 168 1.73 14.95 -1.96
C PHE A 168 1.61 13.89 -0.87
N ASP A 169 2.31 12.76 -1.08
CA ASP A 169 2.37 11.67 -0.11
C ASP A 169 3.74 11.64 0.56
N PHE A 170 3.77 11.53 1.88
CA PHE A 170 4.87 10.88 2.57
C PHE A 170 4.67 9.36 2.51
N TRP A 171 5.75 8.59 2.49
CA TRP A 171 5.65 7.14 2.57
C TRP A 171 6.80 6.51 3.34
N PHE A 172 6.54 5.40 4.00
CA PHE A 172 7.60 4.61 4.62
C PHE A 172 8.46 3.93 3.54
N PRO A 173 9.78 3.74 3.76
CA PRO A 173 10.65 3.00 2.86
C PRO A 173 10.07 1.61 2.57
N ARG A 174 9.61 1.40 1.33
CA ARG A 174 8.75 0.25 0.98
C ARG A 174 9.33 -1.10 1.38
N PHE A 175 10.63 -1.29 1.15
CA PHE A 175 11.32 -2.53 1.51
C PHE A 175 11.27 -2.75 3.02
N ALA A 176 11.81 -1.81 3.81
CA ALA A 176 11.89 -1.95 5.27
C ALA A 176 10.50 -2.04 5.92
N TYR A 177 9.52 -1.29 5.40
CA TYR A 177 8.16 -1.32 5.91
C TYR A 177 7.45 -2.64 5.61
N ALA A 178 7.59 -3.15 4.37
CA ALA A 178 7.04 -4.44 3.99
C ALA A 178 7.70 -5.57 4.77
N ASP A 179 9.02 -5.53 4.93
CA ASP A 179 9.80 -6.51 5.67
C ASP A 179 9.24 -6.68 7.09
N ASP A 180 9.16 -5.58 7.84
CA ASP A 180 8.60 -5.57 9.17
C ASP A 180 7.16 -6.09 9.21
N LEU A 181 6.27 -5.66 8.30
CA LEU A 181 4.89 -6.16 8.24
C LEU A 181 4.77 -7.66 7.90
N LEU A 182 5.65 -8.17 7.04
CA LEU A 182 5.68 -9.58 6.66
C LEU A 182 6.12 -10.46 7.83
N GLU A 183 7.04 -9.97 8.66
CA GLU A 183 7.55 -10.66 9.84
C GLU A 183 6.54 -10.75 11.00
N LEU A 184 5.55 -9.87 11.05
CA LEU A 184 4.58 -9.86 12.15
C LEU A 184 3.70 -11.11 12.17
N PRO A 185 3.47 -11.72 13.36
CA PRO A 185 2.54 -12.82 13.52
C PRO A 185 1.12 -12.35 13.21
N LYS A 186 0.30 -13.26 12.67
CA LYS A 186 -1.06 -12.94 12.20
C LYS A 186 -2.06 -13.86 12.89
N PRO A 187 -3.24 -13.39 13.30
CA PRO A 187 -4.26 -14.26 13.88
C PRO A 187 -4.68 -15.38 12.91
N ILE A 188 -4.87 -16.60 13.43
CA ILE A 188 -5.43 -17.73 12.66
C ILE A 188 -6.94 -17.51 12.47
N ASP A 189 -7.42 -17.73 11.25
CA ASP A 189 -8.82 -17.56 10.83
C ASP A 189 -9.75 -18.76 11.17
N GLY A 190 -9.37 -19.58 12.16
CA GLY A 190 -10.03 -20.85 12.48
C GLY A 190 -11.26 -20.67 13.37
N ASN A 191 -11.06 -20.23 14.62
CA ASN A 191 -12.14 -20.02 15.58
C ASN A 191 -11.91 -18.78 16.45
N LEU A 192 -12.99 -18.26 17.04
CA LEU A 192 -12.99 -17.17 18.02
C LEU A 192 -13.57 -17.65 19.35
N LYS A 193 -12.79 -17.52 20.41
CA LYS A 193 -13.25 -17.75 21.78
C LYS A 193 -13.70 -16.43 22.40
N THR A 194 -14.99 -16.29 22.67
CA THR A 194 -15.50 -15.15 23.46
C THR A 194 -15.07 -15.31 24.92
N VAL A 195 -14.56 -14.24 25.52
CA VAL A 195 -14.14 -14.21 26.92
C VAL A 195 -15.21 -13.51 27.75
N PRO A 196 -15.74 -14.16 28.81
CA PRO A 196 -16.76 -13.54 29.65
C PRO A 196 -16.15 -12.43 30.51
N PRO A 197 -16.93 -11.38 30.88
CA PRO A 197 -16.41 -10.22 31.60
C PRO A 197 -15.67 -10.54 32.89
N HIS A 198 -16.14 -11.50 33.70
CA HIS A 198 -15.50 -11.87 34.96
C HIS A 198 -14.09 -12.50 34.81
N MET A 199 -13.70 -12.89 33.60
CA MET A 199 -12.34 -13.38 33.29
C MET A 199 -11.43 -12.28 32.74
N LEU A 200 -11.95 -11.09 32.46
CA LEU A 200 -11.19 -9.96 31.93
C LEU A 200 -10.61 -9.13 33.09
N PRO A 201 -9.43 -8.51 32.90
CA PRO A 201 -8.90 -7.53 33.85
C PRO A 201 -9.92 -6.40 34.06
N SER A 202 -10.12 -6.01 35.32
CA SER A 202 -11.13 -5.01 35.72
C SER A 202 -12.52 -5.27 35.11
N MET A 203 -12.88 -6.54 34.90
CA MET A 203 -14.12 -6.95 34.23
C MET A 203 -14.33 -6.37 32.82
N GLY A 204 -13.25 -5.93 32.16
CA GLY A 204 -13.29 -5.24 30.86
C GLY A 204 -13.65 -3.76 30.93
N GLN A 205 -13.72 -3.17 32.13
CA GLN A 205 -14.05 -1.75 32.32
C GLN A 205 -12.87 -0.82 32.04
N ASN A 206 -11.64 -1.26 32.34
CA ASN A 206 -10.43 -0.52 32.03
C ASN A 206 -9.79 -1.07 30.75
N VAL A 207 -9.90 -0.31 29.66
CA VAL A 207 -9.39 -0.72 28.34
C VAL A 207 -7.86 -0.78 28.31
N GLY A 208 -7.17 0.12 29.02
CA GLY A 208 -5.71 0.11 29.13
C GLY A 208 -5.20 -1.18 29.78
N GLU A 209 -5.78 -1.58 30.91
CA GLU A 209 -5.44 -2.85 31.57
C GLU A 209 -5.77 -4.08 30.69
N LEU A 210 -6.84 -4.01 29.89
CA LEU A 210 -7.17 -5.06 28.93
C LEU A 210 -6.11 -5.17 27.82
N VAL A 211 -5.65 -4.04 27.29
CA VAL A 211 -4.58 -3.98 26.29
C VAL A 211 -3.27 -4.51 26.87
N ASP A 212 -2.89 -4.08 28.07
CA ASP A 212 -1.68 -4.55 28.77
C ASP A 212 -1.71 -6.06 28.99
N TRP A 213 -2.83 -6.57 29.52
CA TRP A 213 -3.02 -8.00 29.72
C TRP A 213 -2.90 -8.79 28.41
N ALA A 214 -3.56 -8.33 27.34
CA ALA A 214 -3.52 -9.01 26.04
C ALA A 214 -2.12 -8.98 25.42
N THR A 215 -1.39 -7.87 25.59
CA THR A 215 -0.03 -7.71 25.07
C THR A 215 0.97 -8.60 25.83
N GLN A 216 0.91 -8.61 27.16
CA GLN A 216 1.77 -9.45 28.01
C GLN A 216 1.55 -10.94 27.77
N ASN A 217 0.31 -11.35 27.52
CA ASN A 217 -0.05 -12.73 27.22
C ASN A 217 0.02 -13.07 25.72
N GLN A 218 0.47 -12.13 24.87
CA GLN A 218 0.58 -12.29 23.42
C GLN A 218 -0.71 -12.83 22.78
N LEU A 219 -1.85 -12.23 23.09
CA LEU A 219 -3.17 -12.71 22.65
C LEU A 219 -3.60 -12.02 21.33
N PRO A 220 -4.07 -12.78 20.32
CA PRO A 220 -4.68 -12.21 19.12
C PRO A 220 -6.11 -11.74 19.42
N LEU A 221 -6.21 -10.65 20.18
CA LEU A 221 -7.45 -10.12 20.74
C LEU A 221 -8.18 -9.20 19.77
N PHE A 222 -9.50 -9.38 19.70
CA PHE A 222 -10.44 -8.47 19.07
C PHE A 222 -11.49 -8.04 20.11
N ALA A 223 -11.80 -6.75 20.14
CA ALA A 223 -12.81 -6.20 21.04
C ALA A 223 -13.93 -5.54 20.24
N ARG A 224 -15.18 -5.84 20.59
CA ARG A 224 -16.32 -5.04 20.17
C ARG A 224 -16.39 -3.82 21.07
N ILE A 225 -16.30 -2.65 20.48
CA ILE A 225 -16.15 -1.39 21.22
C ILE A 225 -17.29 -0.42 20.92
N LYS A 226 -17.52 0.48 21.88
CA LYS A 226 -18.29 1.69 21.69
C LYS A 226 -17.39 2.87 22.03
N ILE A 227 -17.23 3.78 21.09
CA ILE A 227 -16.48 5.02 21.27
C ILE A 227 -17.45 6.07 21.83
N GLN A 228 -17.17 6.60 23.03
CA GLN A 228 -17.96 7.68 23.63
C GLN A 228 -17.38 9.06 23.27
N GLY A 229 -16.06 9.14 23.20
CA GLY A 229 -15.32 10.33 22.79
C GLY A 229 -13.89 9.98 22.39
N LEU A 230 -13.30 10.82 21.55
CA LEU A 230 -11.89 10.79 21.18
C LEU A 230 -11.31 12.19 21.40
N GLU A 231 -10.01 12.27 21.65
CA GLU A 231 -9.27 13.52 21.52
C GLU A 231 -9.56 14.15 20.15
N GLU A 232 -9.77 15.47 20.10
CA GLU A 232 -10.28 16.16 18.91
C GLU A 232 -9.45 15.88 17.65
N THR A 233 -8.13 16.02 17.74
CA THR A 233 -7.22 15.79 16.61
C THR A 233 -7.31 14.35 16.12
N VAL A 234 -7.16 13.38 17.02
CA VAL A 234 -7.18 11.96 16.69
C VAL A 234 -8.55 11.52 16.19
N GLY A 235 -9.64 12.07 16.75
CA GLY A 235 -11.01 11.84 16.29
C GLY A 235 -11.21 12.21 14.83
N LYS A 236 -10.74 13.40 14.42
CA LYS A 236 -10.80 13.86 13.02
C LYS A 236 -9.94 13.02 12.09
N LEU A 237 -8.74 12.66 12.54
CA LEU A 237 -7.82 11.85 11.74
C LEU A 237 -8.31 10.42 11.56
N MET A 238 -8.78 9.77 12.63
CA MET A 238 -9.31 8.41 12.59
C MET A 238 -10.63 8.33 11.85
N ASN A 239 -11.46 9.39 11.96
CA ASN A 239 -12.78 9.50 11.34
C ASN A 239 -13.56 8.18 11.46
N TYR A 240 -13.62 7.66 12.68
CA TYR A 240 -13.93 6.26 12.93
C TYR A 240 -15.35 5.93 12.46
N GLY A 241 -15.47 4.94 11.57
CA GLY A 241 -16.74 4.53 10.97
C GLY A 241 -17.16 5.28 9.70
N ALA A 242 -16.55 6.43 9.35
CA ALA A 242 -16.90 7.16 8.13
C ALA A 242 -16.36 6.50 6.84
N GLY A 243 -15.34 5.64 6.97
CA GLY A 243 -14.68 4.94 5.85
C GLY A 243 -15.21 3.52 5.57
N ALA A 244 -16.13 2.98 6.38
CA ALA A 244 -16.69 1.65 6.20
C ALA A 244 -17.84 1.67 5.16
N GLN A 245 -17.53 2.18 3.97
CA GLN A 245 -18.45 2.27 2.84
C GLN A 245 -18.17 1.11 1.89
N GLU A 246 -19.06 0.13 1.84
CA GLU A 246 -19.09 -0.78 0.70
C GLU A 246 -19.56 0.01 -0.52
N ILE A 247 -18.63 0.28 -1.45
CA ILE A 247 -19.02 0.70 -2.80
C ILE A 247 -19.45 -0.57 -3.53
N ASN A 248 -20.72 -0.95 -3.41
CA ASN A 248 -21.34 -1.85 -4.37
C ASN A 248 -21.42 -1.12 -5.71
N ARG A 249 -20.40 -1.28 -6.55
CA ARG A 249 -20.52 -0.98 -7.98
C ARG A 249 -21.44 -2.05 -8.58
N SER A 250 -22.75 -1.84 -8.52
CA SER A 250 -23.64 -2.52 -9.44
C SER A 250 -23.28 -2.05 -10.84
N THR A 251 -22.72 -2.96 -11.63
CA THR A 251 -22.61 -2.83 -13.07
C THR A 251 -24.02 -2.84 -13.63
N ASP A 252 -24.63 -1.66 -13.72
CA ASP A 252 -25.59 -1.25 -14.74
C ASP A 252 -26.22 0.07 -14.28
N SER A 253 -26.07 1.11 -15.11
CA SER A 253 -26.63 2.45 -14.93
C SER A 253 -26.21 3.20 -13.66
N GLY A 254 -25.23 4.09 -13.80
CA GLY A 254 -25.05 5.45 -13.20
C GLY A 254 -25.47 5.84 -11.77
N THR A 255 -26.20 5.02 -11.02
CA THR A 255 -26.67 5.28 -9.66
C THR A 255 -26.03 4.28 -8.72
N GLY A 256 -24.84 4.63 -8.23
CA GLY A 256 -24.23 3.90 -7.13
C GLY A 256 -25.12 3.99 -5.90
N ASN A 257 -25.75 2.88 -5.51
CA ASN A 257 -26.46 2.80 -4.25
C ASN A 257 -25.42 2.72 -3.12
N TYR A 258 -25.25 3.84 -2.41
CA TYR A 258 -24.45 3.93 -1.20
C TYR A 258 -25.11 3.10 -0.09
N GLN A 259 -24.60 1.91 0.20
CA GLN A 259 -24.94 1.22 1.44
C GLN A 259 -24.06 1.77 2.56
N ALA A 260 -24.41 2.98 3.01
CA ALA A 260 -23.84 3.60 4.19
C ALA A 260 -24.38 2.90 5.44
N ARG A 261 -23.80 1.75 5.85
CA ARG A 261 -24.13 1.11 7.14
C ARG A 261 -23.26 -0.06 7.60
N ASN A 262 -22.02 -0.24 7.14
CA ASN A 262 -21.13 -1.16 7.86
C ASN A 262 -20.55 -0.42 9.07
N MET A 263 -21.29 -0.36 10.18
CA MET A 263 -20.78 0.25 11.41
C MET A 263 -19.65 -0.63 11.92
N ARG A 264 -18.44 -0.07 11.87
CA ARG A 264 -17.22 -0.74 12.31
C ARG A 264 -17.24 -0.86 13.83
N GLU A 265 -17.67 -2.01 14.35
CA GLU A 265 -17.84 -2.20 15.80
C GLU A 265 -16.68 -2.96 16.45
N TRP A 266 -15.83 -3.60 15.66
CA TRP A 266 -14.71 -4.41 16.16
C TRP A 266 -13.37 -3.74 15.90
N ALA A 267 -12.50 -3.75 16.91
CA ALA A 267 -11.12 -3.32 16.82
C ALA A 267 -10.20 -4.51 17.15
N SER A 268 -9.18 -4.73 16.33
CA SER A 268 -8.07 -5.61 16.69
C SER A 268 -7.17 -4.94 17.74
N LEU A 269 -6.43 -5.72 18.53
CA LEU A 269 -5.55 -5.20 19.59
C LEU A 269 -4.67 -4.02 19.17
N PRO A 270 -4.00 -3.99 17.99
CA PRO A 270 -3.17 -2.85 17.61
C PRO A 270 -3.92 -1.52 17.53
N GLU A 271 -5.20 -1.56 17.15
CA GLU A 271 -6.05 -0.36 17.13
C GLU A 271 -6.69 -0.10 18.49
N LEU A 272 -7.07 -1.14 19.23
CA LEU A 272 -7.56 -0.98 20.59
C LEU A 272 -6.52 -0.31 21.50
N ASP A 273 -5.25 -0.66 21.34
CA ASP A 273 -4.11 -0.01 22.01
C ASP A 273 -4.11 1.49 21.75
N MET A 274 -4.14 1.92 20.49
CA MET A 274 -4.20 3.34 20.14
C MET A 274 -5.44 4.02 20.70
N LEU A 275 -6.61 3.41 20.55
CA LEU A 275 -7.88 3.96 21.05
C LEU A 275 -7.90 4.10 22.57
N SER A 276 -7.25 3.20 23.30
CA SER A 276 -7.17 3.25 24.76
C SER A 276 -6.35 4.44 25.29
N GLN A 277 -5.44 4.98 24.46
CA GLN A 277 -4.58 6.10 24.83
C GLN A 277 -5.23 7.46 24.56
N VAL A 278 -6.18 7.52 23.62
CA VAL A 278 -6.72 8.78 23.07
C VAL A 278 -8.24 8.91 23.19
N GLY A 279 -8.92 7.94 23.80
CA GLY A 279 -10.38 7.84 23.76
C GLY A 279 -11.03 7.33 25.04
N ASP A 280 -12.29 7.73 25.21
CA ASP A 280 -13.22 7.11 26.16
C ASP A 280 -13.95 5.96 25.45
N ILE A 281 -13.49 4.74 25.71
CA ILE A 281 -13.89 3.53 25.01
C ILE A 281 -14.55 2.56 25.99
N SER A 282 -15.72 2.04 25.62
CA SER A 282 -16.36 0.94 26.34
C SER A 282 -16.21 -0.37 25.57
N VAL A 283 -15.70 -1.40 26.23
CA VAL A 283 -15.61 -2.75 25.67
C VAL A 283 -16.91 -3.49 25.94
N LEU A 284 -17.60 -3.90 24.87
CA LEU A 284 -18.86 -4.61 24.92
C LEU A 284 -18.67 -6.14 24.89
N GLN A 285 -17.66 -6.59 24.16
CA GLN A 285 -17.35 -8.00 23.99
C GLN A 285 -15.87 -8.17 23.67
N VAL A 286 -15.26 -9.24 24.16
CA VAL A 286 -13.88 -9.64 23.82
C VAL A 286 -13.91 -11.01 23.17
N ALA A 287 -13.20 -11.15 22.05
CA ALA A 287 -12.96 -12.41 21.37
C ALA A 287 -11.47 -12.60 21.11
N ILE A 288 -10.96 -13.81 21.34
CA ILE A 288 -9.57 -14.17 21.09
C ILE A 288 -9.53 -15.19 19.97
N ALA A 289 -8.70 -14.94 18.95
CA ALA A 289 -8.47 -15.89 17.88
C ALA A 289 -7.73 -17.14 18.39
N GLU A 290 -7.90 -18.26 17.68
CA GLU A 290 -7.36 -19.57 18.07
C GLU A 290 -5.83 -19.59 18.29
N GLY A 291 -5.11 -18.69 17.65
CA GLY A 291 -3.67 -18.53 17.85
C GLY A 291 -3.04 -17.64 16.78
N TRP A 292 -1.73 -17.79 16.62
CA TRP A 292 -0.92 -17.08 15.63
C TRP A 292 -0.48 -18.02 14.51
N SER A 293 -0.61 -17.57 13.27
CA SER A 293 0.02 -18.20 12.12
C SER A 293 1.48 -17.75 12.00
N GLY A 294 2.34 -18.62 11.47
CA GLY A 294 3.74 -18.30 11.17
C GLY A 294 3.93 -17.24 10.09
N LYS A 295 5.19 -16.80 9.92
CA LYS A 295 5.63 -15.86 8.87
C LYS A 295 5.39 -16.50 7.48
N GLY A 296 4.63 -15.81 6.62
CA GLY A 296 4.16 -16.39 5.35
C GLY A 296 5.07 -16.13 4.15
N LEU A 297 5.67 -14.94 4.07
CA LEU A 297 6.54 -14.53 2.96
C LEU A 297 7.76 -13.80 3.52
N HIS A 298 8.92 -14.03 2.91
CA HIS A 298 10.17 -13.38 3.28
C HIS A 298 10.75 -12.63 2.10
N LEU A 299 11.34 -11.46 2.36
CA LEU A 299 12.08 -10.71 1.37
C LEU A 299 13.52 -11.23 1.26
N TYR A 300 14.13 -11.05 0.11
CA TYR A 300 15.57 -11.23 -0.06
C TYR A 300 16.31 -10.04 0.51
N HIS A 301 17.10 -10.28 1.56
CA HIS A 301 17.85 -9.22 2.23
C HIS A 301 19.22 -9.02 1.60
N SER A 302 19.41 -7.83 1.03
CA SER A 302 20.72 -7.29 0.72
C SER A 302 20.76 -5.80 1.06
N ARG A 303 21.97 -5.22 1.07
CA ARG A 303 22.11 -3.77 1.23
C ARG A 303 21.39 -3.03 0.10
N LEU A 304 21.44 -3.57 -1.12
CA LEU A 304 20.79 -2.97 -2.29
C LEU A 304 19.28 -3.13 -2.26
N SER A 305 18.75 -4.24 -1.76
CA SER A 305 17.29 -4.45 -1.60
C SER A 305 16.62 -3.29 -0.86
N SER A 306 17.28 -2.76 0.18
CA SER A 306 16.75 -1.67 1.01
C SER A 306 16.75 -0.27 0.36
N ILE A 307 17.48 -0.10 -0.75
CA ILE A 307 17.57 1.17 -1.50
C ILE A 307 17.09 1.06 -2.96
N SER A 308 16.68 -0.13 -3.40
CA SER A 308 16.12 -0.37 -4.72
C SER A 308 14.68 0.12 -4.79
N TYR A 309 14.39 1.01 -5.74
CA TYR A 309 13.04 1.49 -5.99
C TYR A 309 12.17 0.35 -6.55
N ALA A 310 12.70 -0.37 -7.55
CA ALA A 310 12.03 -1.51 -8.18
C ALA A 310 11.69 -2.61 -7.15
N TYR A 311 12.65 -3.01 -6.31
CA TYR A 311 12.39 -4.06 -5.32
C TYR A 311 11.47 -3.57 -4.19
N GLY A 312 11.54 -2.28 -3.84
CA GLY A 312 10.55 -1.66 -2.97
C GLY A 312 9.12 -1.81 -3.49
N LEU A 313 8.88 -1.67 -4.81
CA LEU A 313 7.56 -1.92 -5.40
C LEU A 313 7.14 -3.39 -5.22
N VAL A 314 8.05 -4.34 -5.43
CA VAL A 314 7.77 -5.77 -5.22
C VAL A 314 7.38 -6.02 -3.76
N ALA A 315 8.18 -5.51 -2.82
CA ALA A 315 7.97 -5.66 -1.39
C ALA A 315 6.61 -5.11 -0.93
N GLU A 316 6.22 -3.92 -1.42
CA GLU A 316 4.89 -3.35 -1.17
C GLU A 316 3.77 -4.28 -1.65
N ASN A 317 3.93 -4.91 -2.83
CA ASN A 317 2.93 -5.84 -3.34
C ASN A 317 2.86 -7.15 -2.56
N LEU A 318 3.98 -7.62 -1.98
CA LEU A 318 3.98 -8.85 -1.18
C LEU A 318 3.09 -8.72 0.06
N TRP A 319 3.32 -7.71 0.90
CA TRP A 319 2.56 -7.57 2.14
C TRP A 319 1.10 -7.19 1.86
N VAL A 320 0.84 -6.31 0.87
CA VAL A 320 -0.54 -5.97 0.46
C VAL A 320 -1.24 -7.20 -0.10
N GLY A 321 -0.53 -8.05 -0.84
CA GLY A 321 -1.07 -9.27 -1.42
C GLY A 321 -1.56 -10.27 -0.39
N LEU A 322 -0.91 -10.35 0.78
CA LEU A 322 -1.38 -11.18 1.90
C LEU A 322 -2.72 -10.73 2.48
N THR A 323 -3.18 -9.52 2.16
CA THR A 323 -4.52 -9.02 2.55
C THR A 323 -5.59 -9.32 1.50
N ARG A 324 -5.26 -10.04 0.43
CA ARG A 324 -6.16 -10.35 -0.68
C ARG A 324 -6.56 -11.82 -0.71
N GLN A 325 -7.75 -12.09 -1.23
CA GLN A 325 -8.30 -13.43 -1.34
C GLN A 325 -7.43 -14.33 -2.23
N SER A 326 -7.36 -15.62 -1.89
CA SER A 326 -6.71 -16.69 -2.67
C SER A 326 -7.42 -17.08 -3.96
N ASN A 327 -8.27 -16.22 -4.50
CA ASN A 327 -9.10 -16.49 -5.67
C ASN A 327 -8.85 -15.50 -6.82
N PRO A 328 -9.36 -15.80 -8.03
CA PRO A 328 -9.17 -14.94 -9.20
C PRO A 328 -9.66 -13.49 -9.04
N SER A 329 -10.57 -13.20 -8.09
CA SER A 329 -11.08 -11.83 -7.89
C SER A 329 -10.03 -10.89 -7.28
N GLY A 330 -9.11 -11.44 -6.47
CA GLY A 330 -8.08 -10.66 -5.79
C GLY A 330 -8.60 -9.55 -4.89
N ARG A 331 -9.87 -9.61 -4.46
CA ARG A 331 -10.45 -8.61 -3.55
C ARG A 331 -9.74 -8.67 -2.19
N VAL A 332 -9.87 -7.60 -1.41
CA VAL A 332 -9.41 -7.61 0.00
C VAL A 332 -10.17 -8.71 0.74
N ALA A 333 -9.44 -9.58 1.42
CA ALA A 333 -10.03 -10.70 2.16
C ALA A 333 -10.64 -10.23 3.48
N ARG A 334 -11.79 -10.80 3.84
CA ARG A 334 -12.48 -10.55 5.11
C ARG A 334 -12.01 -11.57 6.15
N THR A 335 -10.77 -11.41 6.58
CA THR A 335 -10.10 -12.32 7.52
C THR A 335 -9.57 -11.56 8.73
N LEU A 336 -9.44 -12.24 9.88
CA LEU A 336 -8.81 -11.68 11.09
C LEU A 336 -7.36 -11.27 10.80
N SER A 337 -6.64 -12.10 10.03
CA SER A 337 -5.29 -11.79 9.54
C SER A 337 -5.22 -10.48 8.74
N THR A 338 -6.19 -10.26 7.84
CA THR A 338 -6.29 -9.02 7.06
C THR A 338 -6.63 -7.81 7.94
N ALA A 339 -7.63 -7.95 8.81
CA ALA A 339 -8.03 -6.90 9.75
C ALA A 339 -6.84 -6.48 10.64
N TRP A 340 -6.07 -7.45 11.13
CA TRP A 340 -4.91 -7.23 11.99
C TRP A 340 -3.80 -6.48 11.27
N LEU A 341 -3.38 -6.94 10.09
CA LEU A 341 -2.31 -6.28 9.31
C LEU A 341 -2.70 -4.86 8.91
N GLN A 342 -3.94 -4.65 8.47
CA GLN A 342 -4.42 -3.32 8.11
C GLN A 342 -4.53 -2.39 9.32
N ALA A 343 -4.89 -2.90 10.50
CA ALA A 343 -4.88 -2.12 11.72
C ALA A 343 -3.46 -1.67 12.09
N ILE A 344 -2.47 -2.57 12.06
CA ILE A 344 -1.06 -2.21 12.34
C ILE A 344 -0.60 -1.09 11.40
N ASP A 345 -0.82 -1.28 10.10
CA ASP A 345 -0.46 -0.29 9.09
C ASP A 345 -1.12 1.07 9.34
N ARG A 346 -2.44 1.08 9.58
CA ARG A 346 -3.17 2.32 9.84
C ARG A 346 -2.73 3.00 11.14
N MET A 347 -2.48 2.25 12.21
CA MET A 347 -2.10 2.85 13.50
C MET A 347 -0.70 3.44 13.45
N ARG A 348 0.22 2.82 12.71
CA ARG A 348 1.55 3.41 12.44
C ARG A 348 1.43 4.69 11.62
N CYS A 349 0.64 4.66 10.55
CA CYS A 349 0.41 5.85 9.74
C CYS A 349 -0.30 6.97 10.53
N LEU A 350 -1.22 6.64 11.43
CA LEU A 350 -1.96 7.59 12.26
C LEU A 350 -1.02 8.39 13.18
N ARG A 351 -0.08 7.72 13.87
CA ARG A 351 0.89 8.39 14.76
C ARG A 351 1.69 9.46 14.00
N VAL A 352 2.12 9.12 12.79
CA VAL A 352 2.84 10.07 11.92
C VAL A 352 1.91 11.17 11.39
N ALA A 353 0.69 10.82 11.00
CA ALA A 353 -0.33 11.76 10.52
C ALA A 353 -0.69 12.80 11.59
N GLU A 354 -0.81 12.38 12.85
CA GLU A 354 -1.03 13.27 13.98
C GLU A 354 0.09 14.29 14.15
N ARG A 355 1.35 13.84 14.09
CA ARG A 355 2.50 14.75 14.13
C ARG A 355 2.52 15.72 12.96
N LEU A 356 2.28 15.25 11.74
CA LEU A 356 2.19 16.09 10.54
C LEU A 356 1.06 17.14 10.66
N HIS A 357 -0.08 16.74 11.21
CA HIS A 357 -1.20 17.64 11.48
C HIS A 357 -0.85 18.74 12.48
N ASN A 358 -0.19 18.36 13.58
CA ASN A 358 0.24 19.28 14.65
C ASN A 358 1.31 20.27 14.16
N LEU A 359 2.07 19.91 13.12
CA LEU A 359 3.03 20.80 12.45
C LEU A 359 2.38 21.74 11.42
N GLY A 360 1.05 21.70 11.27
CA GLY A 360 0.29 22.63 10.45
C GLY A 360 -0.06 22.11 9.05
N MET A 361 0.24 20.86 8.71
CA MET A 361 -0.27 20.23 7.49
C MET A 361 -1.72 19.77 7.69
N GLU A 362 -2.47 19.61 6.60
CA GLU A 362 -3.77 18.93 6.65
C GLU A 362 -3.62 17.51 6.10
N ILE A 363 -4.17 16.53 6.80
CA ILE A 363 -4.10 15.13 6.38
C ILE A 363 -5.34 14.82 5.54
N ILE A 364 -5.13 14.28 4.34
CA ILE A 364 -6.22 13.91 3.43
C ILE A 364 -6.64 12.46 3.69
N HIS A 365 -5.67 11.55 3.67
CA HIS A 365 -5.88 10.14 4.00
C HIS A 365 -4.55 9.47 4.35
N TYR A 366 -4.63 8.31 5.02
CA TYR A 366 -3.46 7.50 5.32
C TYR A 366 -3.76 5.99 5.29
N GLY A 367 -2.69 5.21 5.20
CA GLY A 367 -2.70 3.75 5.14
C GLY A 367 -1.96 3.21 3.92
N ASN A 368 -1.69 1.92 3.92
CA ASN A 368 -0.76 1.22 3.03
C ASN A 368 0.64 1.87 3.02
N GLY A 369 1.15 2.22 4.20
CA GLY A 369 2.47 2.80 4.38
C GLY A 369 2.62 4.22 3.84
N ARG A 370 1.52 4.96 3.64
CA ARG A 370 1.50 6.29 3.04
C ARG A 370 0.62 7.24 3.83
N ILE A 371 1.00 8.52 3.84
CA ILE A 371 0.23 9.62 4.41
C ILE A 371 0.12 10.72 3.36
N ARG A 372 -1.09 10.95 2.84
CA ARG A 372 -1.36 12.05 1.91
C ARG A 372 -1.65 13.32 2.68
N VAL A 373 -0.92 14.38 2.34
CA VAL A 373 -1.05 15.69 3.00
C VAL A 373 -1.37 16.79 1.99
N ALA A 374 -2.07 17.82 2.46
CA ALA A 374 -2.06 19.15 1.88
C ALA A 374 -1.13 20.02 2.74
N CYS A 375 0.01 20.41 2.16
CA CYS A 375 1.05 21.16 2.84
C CYS A 375 0.99 22.65 2.45
N PRO A 376 0.75 23.56 3.40
CA PRO A 376 0.84 24.99 3.12
C PRO A 376 2.28 25.45 2.98
N ILE A 377 2.50 26.52 2.22
CA ILE A 377 3.85 27.04 1.93
C ILE A 377 4.62 27.42 3.21
N SER A 378 3.92 27.82 4.27
CA SER A 378 4.50 28.27 5.54
C SER A 378 5.28 27.17 6.28
N VAL A 379 4.93 25.90 6.08
CA VAL A 379 5.54 24.75 6.79
C VAL A 379 6.31 23.83 5.84
N ARG A 380 6.31 24.16 4.54
CA ARG A 380 6.99 23.41 3.47
C ARG A 380 8.46 23.16 3.75
N ALA A 381 9.17 24.14 4.32
CA ALA A 381 10.59 24.01 4.64
C ALA A 381 10.90 22.90 5.66
N LEU A 382 9.90 22.46 6.43
CA LEU A 382 10.06 21.42 7.46
C LEU A 382 10.03 19.99 6.87
N ILE A 383 9.58 19.81 5.63
CA ILE A 383 9.37 18.50 5.00
C ILE A 383 10.59 17.56 5.15
N PRO A 384 11.83 17.99 4.81
CA PRO A 384 12.98 17.09 4.91
C PRO A 384 13.30 16.69 6.35
N GLN A 385 13.16 17.61 7.29
CA GLN A 385 13.46 17.35 8.71
C GLN A 385 12.44 16.40 9.33
N ILE A 386 11.15 16.57 9.00
CA ILE A 386 10.10 15.67 9.49
C ILE A 386 10.26 14.27 8.90
N ALA A 387 10.56 14.18 7.59
CA ALA A 387 10.81 12.89 6.96
C ALA A 387 12.00 12.15 7.60
N LEU A 388 13.04 12.89 7.97
CA LEU A 388 14.18 12.34 8.71
C LEU A 388 13.77 11.80 10.10
N GLU A 389 13.03 12.60 10.87
CA GLU A 389 12.62 12.25 12.24
C GLU A 389 11.66 11.05 12.28
N GLU A 390 10.74 10.96 11.32
CA GLU A 390 9.71 9.92 11.24
C GLU A 390 10.14 8.72 10.37
N GLY A 391 11.35 8.74 9.82
CA GLY A 391 11.85 7.66 8.95
C GLY A 391 11.04 7.50 7.65
N LEU A 392 10.52 8.59 7.11
CA LEU A 392 9.74 8.64 5.88
C LEU A 392 10.59 9.07 4.67
N LEU A 393 10.02 8.84 3.50
CA LEU A 393 10.44 9.41 2.23
C LEU A 393 9.43 10.47 1.77
N TYR A 394 9.91 11.41 0.95
CA TYR A 394 9.11 12.45 0.31
C TYR A 394 9.47 12.59 -1.17
N PRO A 395 8.56 13.12 -2.01
CA PRO A 395 8.71 13.04 -3.46
C PRO A 395 9.74 14.02 -4.02
N ALA A 396 10.47 13.57 -5.03
CA ALA A 396 11.49 14.37 -5.72
C ALA A 396 10.89 15.52 -6.56
N CYS A 397 9.59 15.52 -6.83
CA CYS A 397 8.91 16.64 -7.48
C CYS A 397 8.89 17.92 -6.63
N LEU A 398 9.16 17.86 -5.32
CA LEU A 398 9.14 19.01 -4.43
C LEU A 398 10.43 19.83 -4.59
N GLU A 399 10.34 20.96 -5.29
CA GLU A 399 11.50 21.79 -5.64
C GLU A 399 11.86 22.83 -4.57
N GLY A 400 13.14 23.16 -4.44
CA GLY A 400 13.59 24.22 -3.52
C GLY A 400 13.59 23.84 -2.05
N LEU A 401 13.51 22.53 -1.74
CA LEU A 401 13.76 22.03 -0.39
C LEU A 401 15.26 21.88 -0.13
N THR A 402 15.70 22.20 1.08
CA THR A 402 17.07 21.91 1.51
C THR A 402 17.13 20.49 2.05
N PRO A 403 17.79 19.53 1.36
CA PRO A 403 17.86 18.16 1.84
C PRO A 403 18.66 18.09 3.14
N TYR A 404 18.28 17.15 4.01
CA TYR A 404 19.06 16.86 5.21
C TYR A 404 20.39 16.17 4.84
N ARG A 405 21.37 16.22 5.75
CA ARG A 405 22.67 15.58 5.54
C ARG A 405 22.52 14.05 5.49
N THR A 406 22.87 13.47 4.35
CA THR A 406 22.83 12.02 4.14
C THR A 406 23.77 11.30 5.09
N GLN A 407 23.28 10.22 5.72
CA GLN A 407 24.09 9.28 6.49
C GLN A 407 24.26 8.02 5.65
N SER A 408 25.49 7.71 5.23
CA SER A 408 25.77 6.63 4.28
C SER A 408 25.47 5.22 4.81
N ASN A 409 25.33 5.07 6.14
CA ASN A 409 24.95 3.82 6.80
C ASN A 409 23.44 3.65 6.96
N ASN A 410 22.63 4.66 6.62
CA ASN A 410 21.18 4.58 6.68
C ASN A 410 20.60 4.44 5.25
N PRO A 411 20.04 3.26 4.89
CA PRO A 411 19.45 3.03 3.57
C PRO A 411 18.40 4.06 3.16
N THR A 412 17.51 4.44 4.09
CA THR A 412 16.47 5.44 3.83
C THR A 412 17.08 6.77 3.40
N HIS A 413 18.17 7.19 4.03
CA HIS A 413 18.84 8.45 3.71
C HIS A 413 19.52 8.39 2.34
N VAL A 414 20.19 7.26 2.05
CA VAL A 414 20.79 7.02 0.74
C VAL A 414 19.73 7.05 -0.35
N PHE A 415 18.59 6.41 -0.10
CA PHE A 415 17.50 6.37 -1.06
C PHE A 415 16.85 7.74 -1.28
N GLN A 416 16.55 8.49 -0.21
CA GLN A 416 16.04 9.86 -0.34
C GLN A 416 17.03 10.76 -1.10
N HIS A 417 18.34 10.59 -0.87
CA HIS A 417 19.35 11.32 -1.61
C HIS A 417 19.32 11.00 -3.11
N LEU A 418 19.19 9.73 -3.50
CA LEU A 418 19.03 9.33 -4.90
C LEU A 418 17.78 9.95 -5.54
N LEU A 419 16.66 10.00 -4.82
CA LEU A 419 15.43 10.65 -5.28
C LEU A 419 15.65 12.16 -5.49
N ASN A 420 16.22 12.85 -4.50
CA ASN A 420 16.43 14.30 -4.54
C ASN A 420 17.38 14.74 -5.66
N GLU A 421 18.43 13.96 -5.94
CA GLU A 421 19.37 14.22 -7.04
C GLU A 421 18.73 14.00 -8.41
N ARG A 422 17.58 13.30 -8.48
CA ARG A 422 16.93 12.86 -9.73
C ARG A 422 17.91 12.12 -10.66
N ASP A 423 18.89 11.40 -10.11
CA ASP A 423 19.84 10.57 -10.87
C ASP A 423 19.18 9.23 -11.21
N HIS A 424 18.25 9.26 -12.18
CA HIS A 424 17.52 8.07 -12.61
C HIS A 424 18.44 6.96 -13.11
N GLY A 425 19.59 7.32 -13.71
CA GLY A 425 20.60 6.36 -14.14
C GLY A 425 21.20 5.59 -12.97
N ARG A 426 21.47 6.25 -11.84
CA ARG A 426 21.94 5.58 -10.62
C ARG A 426 20.86 4.75 -9.94
N ILE A 427 19.61 5.21 -9.92
CA ILE A 427 18.47 4.42 -9.43
C ILE A 427 18.35 3.11 -10.22
N ILE A 428 18.36 3.18 -11.55
CA ILE A 428 18.29 1.99 -12.43
C ILE A 428 19.50 1.06 -12.21
N ARG A 429 20.71 1.61 -12.01
CA ARG A 429 21.89 0.78 -11.69
C ARG A 429 21.77 0.05 -10.35
N VAL A 430 21.19 0.69 -9.34
CA VAL A 430 20.91 0.07 -8.04
C VAL A 430 19.88 -1.04 -8.20
N ASP A 431 18.80 -0.80 -8.93
CA ASP A 431 17.76 -1.80 -9.22
C ASP A 431 18.34 -3.01 -9.96
N LEU A 432 19.12 -2.80 -11.03
CA LEU A 432 19.79 -3.88 -11.75
C LEU A 432 20.77 -4.67 -10.87
N ALA A 433 21.49 -3.99 -9.97
CA ALA A 433 22.42 -4.66 -9.06
C ALA A 433 21.67 -5.50 -8.00
N ALA A 434 20.56 -5.00 -7.45
CA ALA A 434 19.68 -5.77 -6.56
C ALA A 434 19.09 -6.99 -7.27
N LEU A 435 18.68 -6.86 -8.54
CA LEU A 435 18.17 -7.97 -9.35
C LEU A 435 19.22 -9.08 -9.49
N LYS A 436 20.47 -8.72 -9.81
CA LYS A 436 21.56 -9.69 -9.93
C LYS A 436 21.87 -10.43 -8.62
N GLU A 437 21.81 -9.73 -7.49
CA GLU A 437 21.99 -10.36 -6.17
C GLU A 437 20.87 -11.36 -5.86
N LEU A 438 19.62 -11.00 -6.16
CA LEU A 438 18.46 -11.89 -6.03
C LEU A 438 18.55 -13.10 -6.99
N GLU A 439 18.97 -12.90 -8.24
CA GLU A 439 19.21 -13.99 -9.18
C GLU A 439 20.26 -14.96 -8.63
N ALA A 440 21.38 -14.46 -8.14
CA ALA A 440 22.44 -15.28 -7.57
C ALA A 440 21.94 -16.10 -6.36
N SER A 441 21.11 -15.52 -5.50
CA SER A 441 20.56 -16.25 -4.35
C SER A 441 19.61 -17.37 -4.74
N VAL A 442 18.79 -17.17 -5.78
CA VAL A 442 17.88 -18.22 -6.29
C VAL A 442 18.66 -19.37 -6.93
N HIS A 443 19.78 -19.09 -7.60
CA HIS A 443 20.63 -20.15 -8.16
C HIS A 443 21.38 -20.93 -7.08
N ALA A 444 21.80 -20.29 -5.99
CA ALA A 444 22.49 -20.97 -4.89
C ALA A 444 21.60 -21.98 -4.12
N LEU A 445 20.28 -21.84 -4.22
CA LEU A 445 19.30 -22.73 -3.58
C LEU A 445 18.91 -23.95 -4.44
N LYS A 446 19.32 -23.97 -5.72
CA LYS A 446 19.08 -25.08 -6.66
C LYS A 446 20.34 -25.92 -6.80
#